data_AF-A0A2V8LIA4-F1
#
_entry.id   AF-A0A2V8LIA4-F1
#
_cell.length_a   1.000
_cell.length_b   1.000
_cell.length_c   1.000
_cell.angle_alpha   90.00
_cell.angle_beta   90.00
_cell.angle_gamma   90.00
#
_symmetry.space_group_name_H-M   'P 1'
#
loop_
_entity.id
_entity.type
_entity.pdbx_description
1 polymer ?
#
loop_
_entity_poly.entity_id
_entity_poly.type
_entity_poly.pdbx_seq_one_letter_code
_entity_poly.pdbx_strand_id
1 'polypeptide(L)'
;MKRCLKCNRQYNDDTMRFCLEDGTPLSATTRDADPPATEVLPSPVAPTQRSSAPTIPSYLSDNAPQADARGSNPILTLGVVVIALLLLALAGIAAFFVFRQTSSNDSTSATPQNSPVVKNKSSPNPNWQGRETPNDRDQPTPESQTPLKITASASSVRMAVQANTYYPSNMIDGKGGTAWIEGVDGPGIGEWVRFDFDREINLHRILIQPGYFKSSYIWAQNNRLATVTAEFSDGSSRKLNFDDRMEGQKIDVGSIRTRWVRLVIESVYYGTDPDTAISEVAFEWEP
;
A
#
# COMPACT_ATOMS: atom_id res chain seq x y z
N MET A 1 -12.56 -31.38 -7.05
CA MET A 1 -11.45 -32.30 -7.43
C MET A 1 -10.37 -31.53 -8.18
N LYS A 2 -9.14 -31.65 -7.70
CA LYS A 2 -7.96 -30.97 -8.24
C LYS A 2 -7.04 -32.00 -8.91
N ARG A 3 -6.37 -31.65 -10.01
CA ARG A 3 -5.47 -32.55 -10.74
C ARG A 3 -4.12 -31.89 -11.01
N CYS A 4 -3.05 -32.64 -10.76
CA CYS A 4 -1.70 -32.25 -11.16
C CYS A 4 -1.51 -32.51 -12.66
N LEU A 5 -1.01 -31.54 -13.41
CA LEU A 5 -0.78 -31.68 -14.86
C LEU A 5 0.52 -32.43 -15.21
N LYS A 6 1.41 -32.62 -14.23
CA LYS A 6 2.73 -33.22 -14.44
C LYS A 6 2.75 -34.71 -14.10
N CYS A 7 2.30 -35.10 -12.91
CA CYS A 7 2.21 -36.51 -12.51
C CYS A 7 0.81 -37.13 -12.68
N ASN A 8 -0.16 -36.33 -13.11
CA ASN A 8 -1.54 -36.75 -13.38
C ASN A 8 -2.36 -37.21 -12.17
N ARG A 9 -1.83 -37.04 -10.95
CA ARG A 9 -2.48 -37.43 -9.70
C ARG A 9 -3.67 -36.53 -9.38
N GLN A 10 -4.72 -37.13 -8.86
CA GLN A 10 -5.96 -36.45 -8.47
C GLN A 10 -6.04 -36.29 -6.95
N TYR A 11 -6.58 -35.16 -6.52
CA TYR A 11 -6.80 -34.82 -5.12
C TYR A 11 -8.29 -34.47 -4.94
N ASN A 12 -8.91 -35.08 -3.93
CA ASN A 12 -10.31 -34.83 -3.58
C ASN A 12 -10.48 -33.63 -2.65
N ASP A 13 -9.39 -33.12 -2.08
CA ASP A 13 -9.39 -31.94 -1.24
C ASP A 13 -9.23 -30.68 -2.10
N ASP A 14 -10.25 -29.82 -2.07
CA ASP A 14 -10.29 -28.59 -2.86
C ASP A 14 -9.47 -27.44 -2.24
N THR A 15 -9.01 -27.58 -0.98
CA THR A 15 -8.11 -26.62 -0.33
C THR A 15 -6.65 -26.75 -0.79
N MET A 16 -6.31 -27.90 -1.39
CA MET A 16 -4.95 -28.16 -1.90
C MET A 16 -4.64 -27.32 -3.14
N ARG A 17 -3.59 -26.50 -3.03
CA ARG A 17 -3.12 -25.64 -4.13
C ARG A 17 -1.95 -26.22 -4.92
N PHE A 18 -1.18 -27.14 -4.32
CA PHE A 18 0.06 -27.69 -4.90
C PHE A 18 0.09 -29.22 -4.79
N CYS A 19 0.75 -29.87 -5.75
CA CYS A 19 1.00 -31.31 -5.75
C CYS A 19 2.05 -31.68 -4.69
N LEU A 20 1.76 -32.72 -3.90
CA LEU A 20 2.63 -33.16 -2.80
C LEU A 20 3.92 -33.85 -3.25
N GLU A 21 3.99 -34.30 -4.51
CA GLU A 21 5.17 -35.02 -5.04
C GLU A 21 6.15 -34.08 -5.74
N ASP A 22 5.65 -33.09 -6.47
CA ASP A 22 6.48 -32.26 -7.36
C ASP A 22 6.28 -30.75 -7.19
N GLY A 23 5.40 -30.31 -6.28
CA GLY A 23 5.14 -28.90 -5.98
C GLY A 23 4.38 -28.14 -7.05
N THR A 24 3.93 -28.78 -8.14
CA THR A 24 3.21 -28.07 -9.22
C THR A 24 1.82 -27.61 -8.77
N PRO A 25 1.34 -26.44 -9.23
CA PRO A 25 0.02 -25.95 -8.88
C PRO A 25 -1.07 -26.85 -9.46
N LEU A 26 -2.07 -27.18 -8.66
CA LEU A 26 -3.17 -28.06 -9.07
C LEU A 26 -4.26 -27.28 -9.81
N SER A 27 -4.73 -27.80 -10.95
CA SER A 27 -5.85 -27.22 -11.69
C SER A 27 -7.18 -27.84 -11.26
N ALA A 28 -8.23 -27.03 -11.18
CA ALA A 28 -9.58 -27.51 -10.90
C ALA A 28 -10.07 -28.34 -12.09
N THR A 29 -10.37 -29.62 -11.86
CA THR A 29 -11.10 -30.41 -12.85
C THR A 29 -12.57 -30.15 -12.59
N THR A 30 -13.14 -29.16 -13.27
CA THR A 30 -14.59 -28.97 -13.34
C THR A 30 -15.17 -30.20 -14.05
N ARG A 31 -15.81 -31.10 -13.29
CA ARG A 31 -16.80 -32.00 -13.85
C ARG A 31 -18.04 -31.15 -14.13
N ASP A 32 -18.42 -31.10 -15.40
CA ASP A 32 -19.76 -30.84 -15.91
C ASP A 32 -20.68 -30.00 -15.03
N ALA A 33 -20.60 -28.68 -15.22
CA ALA A 33 -21.78 -27.82 -15.14
C ALA A 33 -21.99 -27.30 -16.56
N ASP A 34 -23.19 -27.55 -17.10
CA ASP A 34 -23.63 -27.10 -18.41
C ASP A 34 -23.15 -25.66 -18.72
N PRO A 35 -22.62 -25.38 -19.92
CA PRO A 35 -22.44 -24.00 -20.34
C PRO A 35 -23.83 -23.32 -20.32
N PRO A 36 -23.99 -22.12 -19.73
CA PRO A 36 -25.23 -21.40 -19.87
C PRO A 36 -25.55 -21.20 -21.35
N ALA A 37 -26.82 -21.36 -21.71
CA ALA A 37 -27.33 -21.23 -23.06
C ALA A 37 -26.81 -19.95 -23.72
N THR A 38 -25.98 -20.16 -24.74
CA THR A 38 -25.62 -19.25 -25.84
C THR A 38 -26.42 -17.95 -25.88
N GLU A 39 -25.78 -16.84 -25.51
CA GLU A 39 -26.20 -15.53 -25.98
C GLU A 39 -25.95 -15.49 -27.49
N VAL A 40 -27.04 -15.37 -28.25
CA VAL A 40 -26.99 -15.28 -29.71
C VAL A 40 -26.31 -13.96 -30.07
N LEU A 41 -25.07 -14.03 -30.56
CA LEU A 41 -24.43 -12.92 -31.25
C LEU A 41 -25.31 -12.51 -32.45
N PRO A 42 -25.76 -11.25 -32.55
CA PRO A 42 -26.37 -10.78 -33.79
C PRO A 42 -25.36 -10.93 -34.94
N SER A 43 -25.86 -11.37 -36.09
CA SER A 43 -25.04 -11.52 -37.31
C SER A 43 -24.28 -10.23 -37.62
N PRO A 44 -23.03 -10.30 -38.13
CA PRO A 44 -22.28 -9.12 -38.53
C PRO A 44 -23.07 -8.32 -39.56
N VAL A 45 -23.56 -7.16 -39.14
CA VAL A 45 -24.04 -6.14 -40.08
C VAL A 45 -22.84 -5.74 -40.94
N ALA A 46 -23.10 -5.62 -42.23
CA ALA A 46 -22.24 -5.27 -43.38
C ALA A 46 -20.86 -4.64 -43.09
N PRO A 47 -19.84 -4.92 -43.94
CA PRO A 47 -18.52 -4.33 -43.78
C PRO A 47 -18.59 -2.80 -43.78
N THR A 48 -18.31 -2.20 -42.63
CA THR A 48 -17.99 -0.78 -42.51
C THR A 48 -16.84 -0.48 -43.46
N GLN A 49 -17.02 0.50 -44.34
CA GLN A 49 -15.97 0.94 -45.26
C GLN A 49 -14.68 1.22 -44.48
N ARG A 50 -13.54 0.80 -45.03
CA ARG A 50 -12.21 1.14 -44.51
C ARG A 50 -12.17 2.64 -44.24
N SER A 51 -12.00 3.02 -42.98
CA SER A 51 -11.50 4.34 -42.65
C SER A 51 -10.18 4.51 -43.40
N SER A 52 -10.06 5.59 -44.17
CA SER A 52 -8.78 6.06 -44.69
C SER A 52 -7.79 6.12 -43.53
N ALA A 53 -6.65 5.47 -43.69
CA ALA A 53 -5.57 5.50 -42.71
C ALA A 53 -5.23 6.97 -42.37
N PRO A 54 -4.89 7.28 -41.11
CA PRO A 54 -4.41 8.62 -40.78
C PRO A 54 -3.18 8.92 -41.65
N THR A 55 -3.26 10.00 -42.40
CA THR A 55 -2.10 10.56 -43.11
C THR A 55 -1.08 10.96 -42.04
N ILE A 56 -0.04 10.16 -41.87
CA ILE A 56 1.13 10.52 -41.08
C ILE A 56 1.73 11.77 -41.74
N PRO A 57 1.86 12.90 -41.03
CA PRO A 57 2.55 14.06 -41.58
C PRO A 57 4.00 13.70 -41.91
N SER A 58 4.43 13.99 -43.13
CA SER A 58 5.77 13.71 -43.65
C SER A 58 6.86 14.65 -43.10
N TYR A 59 6.81 14.99 -41.82
CA TYR A 59 7.89 15.68 -41.10
C TYR A 59 8.62 14.79 -40.08
N LEU A 60 8.29 13.49 -40.00
CA LEU A 60 9.05 12.50 -39.22
C LEU A 60 9.94 11.63 -40.13
N SER A 61 10.75 12.30 -40.95
CA SER A 61 11.95 11.71 -41.55
C SER A 61 13.02 12.79 -41.52
N ASP A 62 13.75 12.85 -40.41
CA ASP A 62 15.21 12.84 -40.42
C ASP A 62 15.75 12.91 -38.99
N ASN A 63 16.82 12.16 -38.77
CA ASN A 63 17.64 12.07 -37.56
C ASN A 63 17.13 11.14 -36.45
N ALA A 64 17.23 9.82 -36.73
CA ALA A 64 17.57 8.88 -35.67
C ALA A 64 19.04 9.12 -35.26
N PRO A 65 19.35 9.43 -33.99
CA PRO A 65 20.73 9.38 -33.52
C PRO A 65 21.18 7.91 -33.53
N GLN A 66 22.28 7.62 -34.23
CA GLN A 66 22.98 6.35 -34.05
C GLN A 66 23.31 6.18 -32.57
N ALA A 67 22.91 5.05 -32.00
CA ALA A 67 23.37 4.65 -30.68
C ALA A 67 24.88 4.36 -30.79
N ASP A 68 25.70 5.34 -30.43
CA ASP A 68 27.11 5.14 -30.19
C ASP A 68 27.27 4.11 -29.06
N ALA A 69 27.85 2.97 -29.40
CA ALA A 69 28.32 1.98 -28.43
C ALA A 69 29.37 2.67 -27.54
N ARG A 70 28.96 3.11 -26.35
CA ARG A 70 29.88 3.67 -25.34
C ARG A 70 30.83 2.57 -24.87
N GLY A 71 32.09 2.70 -25.28
CA GLY A 71 33.21 1.94 -24.76
C GLY A 71 33.36 2.10 -23.25
N SER A 72 33.60 1.00 -22.56
CA SER A 72 33.88 0.95 -21.12
C SER A 72 35.23 1.59 -20.81
N ASN A 73 35.23 2.76 -20.16
CA ASN A 73 36.45 3.45 -19.73
C ASN A 73 37.05 2.79 -18.47
N PRO A 74 38.28 2.25 -18.49
CA PRO A 74 38.88 1.48 -17.39
C PRO A 74 39.36 2.32 -16.19
N ILE A 75 39.04 3.62 -16.16
CA ILE A 75 39.48 4.55 -15.11
C ILE A 75 38.53 4.50 -13.89
N LEU A 76 37.25 4.13 -14.10
CA LEU A 76 36.25 4.04 -13.03
C LEU A 76 36.38 2.78 -12.15
N THR A 77 36.95 1.70 -12.67
CA THR A 77 37.15 0.45 -11.90
C THR A 77 38.29 0.56 -10.90
N LEU A 78 39.37 1.30 -11.24
CA LEU A 78 40.50 1.49 -10.33
C LEU A 78 40.12 2.36 -9.11
N GLY A 79 39.28 3.38 -9.31
CA GLY A 79 38.78 4.23 -8.22
C GLY A 79 37.92 3.47 -7.20
N VAL A 80 37.03 2.60 -7.68
CA VAL A 80 36.16 1.78 -6.81
C VAL A 80 36.97 0.78 -6.00
N VAL A 81 38.02 0.17 -6.57
CA VAL A 81 38.90 -0.76 -5.85
C VAL A 81 39.70 -0.05 -4.76
N VAL A 82 40.23 1.15 -5.02
CA VAL A 82 40.96 1.93 -4.01
C VAL A 82 40.04 2.37 -2.87
N ILE A 83 38.81 2.79 -3.17
CA ILE A 83 37.81 3.15 -2.15
C ILE A 83 37.41 1.92 -1.33
N ALA A 84 37.20 0.77 -1.96
CA ALA A 84 36.87 -0.48 -1.25
C ALA A 84 38.01 -0.92 -0.31
N LEU A 85 39.27 -0.81 -0.74
CA LEU A 85 40.44 -1.11 0.10
C LEU A 85 40.58 -0.15 1.28
N LEU A 86 40.29 1.14 1.08
CA LEU A 86 40.26 2.13 2.17
C LEU A 86 39.17 1.84 3.20
N LEU A 87 37.98 1.45 2.75
CA LEU A 87 36.86 1.10 3.64
C LEU A 87 37.15 -0.19 4.44
N LEU A 88 37.79 -1.19 3.83
CA LEU A 88 38.21 -2.41 4.52
C LEU A 88 39.31 -2.14 5.55
N ALA A 89 40.26 -1.25 5.24
CA ALA A 89 41.29 -0.85 6.20
C ALA A 89 40.68 -0.12 7.42
N LEU A 90 39.72 0.78 7.18
CA LEU A 90 39.00 1.49 8.24
C LEU A 90 38.18 0.54 9.13
N ALA A 91 37.49 -0.44 8.53
CA ALA A 91 36.75 -1.46 9.27
C ALA A 91 37.68 -2.35 10.13
N GLY A 92 38.86 -2.71 9.60
CA GLY A 92 39.87 -3.46 10.36
C GLY A 92 40.42 -2.69 11.56
N ILE A 93 40.64 -1.39 11.42
CA ILE A 93 41.10 -0.52 12.52
C ILE A 93 40.02 -0.39 13.60
N ALA A 94 38.75 -0.24 13.22
CA ALA A 94 37.63 -0.18 14.17
C ALA A 94 37.45 -1.51 14.93
N ALA A 95 37.54 -2.65 14.24
CA ALA A 95 37.47 -3.97 14.87
C ALA A 95 38.62 -4.19 15.86
N PHE A 96 39.84 -3.75 15.53
CA PHE A 96 41.00 -3.85 16.41
C PHE A 96 40.84 -3.03 17.71
N PHE A 97 40.21 -1.85 17.63
CA PHE A 97 39.94 -1.02 18.80
C PHE A 97 38.85 -1.60 19.71
N VAL A 98 37.79 -2.18 19.14
CA VAL A 98 36.73 -2.86 19.92
C VAL A 98 37.27 -4.13 20.59
N PHE A 99 38.13 -4.89 19.91
CA PHE A 99 38.73 -6.11 20.47
C PHE A 99 39.74 -5.84 21.60
N ARG A 100 40.29 -4.62 21.68
CA ARG A 100 41.19 -4.21 22.77
C ARG A 100 40.49 -3.70 24.02
N GLN A 101 39.18 -3.45 23.99
CA GLN A 101 38.46 -2.88 25.14
C GLN A 101 37.74 -3.90 26.03
N THR A 102 37.83 -5.19 25.74
CA THR A 102 37.24 -6.24 26.60
C THR A 102 38.31 -6.91 27.45
N SER A 103 38.84 -6.19 28.44
CA SER A 103 39.59 -6.77 29.56
C SER A 103 39.58 -5.82 30.74
N SER A 104 38.58 -5.96 31.62
CA SER A 104 38.75 -5.98 33.09
C SER A 104 37.38 -6.02 33.78
N ASN A 105 37.10 -7.18 34.38
CA ASN A 105 36.69 -7.45 35.76
C ASN A 105 35.54 -6.65 36.41
N ASP A 106 34.83 -7.17 37.39
CA ASP A 106 34.44 -8.51 37.89
C ASP A 106 33.67 -8.17 39.18
N SER A 107 32.49 -8.78 39.40
CA SER A 107 31.84 -9.05 40.70
C SER A 107 31.57 -7.88 41.70
N THR A 108 30.46 -7.78 42.44
CA THR A 108 29.93 -8.77 43.41
C THR A 108 28.50 -8.44 43.85
N SER A 109 27.82 -9.51 44.24
CA SER A 109 26.48 -9.71 44.80
C SER A 109 26.20 -9.03 46.16
N ALA A 110 24.93 -8.71 46.44
CA ALA A 110 24.13 -9.23 47.59
C ALA A 110 22.83 -8.42 47.85
N THR A 111 21.69 -9.12 47.86
CA THR A 111 20.41 -8.78 48.57
C THR A 111 20.43 -9.53 49.92
N PRO A 112 19.45 -9.46 50.86
CA PRO A 112 18.27 -8.59 50.99
C PRO A 112 18.03 -8.05 52.43
N GLN A 113 17.08 -7.13 52.63
CA GLN A 113 16.34 -7.07 53.91
C GLN A 113 14.99 -6.33 53.85
N ASN A 114 14.05 -6.88 54.63
CA ASN A 114 12.61 -6.61 54.77
C ASN A 114 12.23 -5.23 55.36
N SER A 115 10.95 -4.89 55.09
CA SER A 115 9.98 -3.92 55.67
C SER A 115 10.13 -3.56 57.18
N PRO A 116 9.42 -2.54 57.78
CA PRO A 116 8.06 -2.07 57.41
C PRO A 116 7.65 -0.60 57.77
N VAL A 117 6.33 -0.31 57.66
CA VAL A 117 5.53 0.72 58.43
C VAL A 117 5.55 2.17 57.86
N VAL A 118 4.48 2.99 57.70
CA VAL A 118 3.01 2.97 57.96
C VAL A 118 2.40 4.34 57.55
N LYS A 119 1.12 4.36 57.11
CA LYS A 119 0.08 5.45 57.15
C LYS A 119 0.38 6.80 56.42
N ASN A 120 -0.58 7.57 55.91
CA ASN A 120 -2.03 7.68 56.09
C ASN A 120 -2.62 8.56 54.95
N LYS A 121 -3.88 8.27 54.55
CA LYS A 121 -5.07 9.14 54.44
C LYS A 121 -4.84 10.67 54.26
N SER A 122 -5.57 11.43 53.44
CA SER A 122 -7.02 11.42 53.10
C SER A 122 -7.33 12.63 52.19
N SER A 123 -8.36 12.51 51.33
CA SER A 123 -9.08 13.65 50.71
C SER A 123 -9.94 14.41 51.75
N PRO A 124 -10.47 15.62 51.44
CA PRO A 124 -11.81 15.68 50.82
C PRO A 124 -12.09 16.87 49.87
N ASN A 125 -13.14 16.65 49.08
CA ASN A 125 -13.85 17.55 48.15
C ASN A 125 -14.63 18.66 48.88
N PRO A 126 -15.06 19.74 48.18
CA PRO A 126 -16.50 20.04 48.20
C PRO A 126 -17.14 20.51 46.88
N ASN A 127 -18.38 20.04 46.78
CA ASN A 127 -19.52 20.24 45.88
C ASN A 127 -19.92 21.71 45.58
N TRP A 128 -20.42 21.98 44.36
CA TRP A 128 -21.23 23.16 44.02
C TRP A 128 -22.45 22.76 43.15
N GLN A 129 -23.61 23.27 43.56
CA GLN A 129 -24.94 22.95 43.04
C GLN A 129 -25.43 23.93 41.96
N GLY A 130 -26.04 23.37 40.91
CA GLY A 130 -27.31 23.77 40.28
C GLY A 130 -27.56 25.23 39.83
N ARG A 131 -27.59 25.44 38.51
CA ARG A 131 -28.47 26.41 37.85
C ARG A 131 -28.94 25.85 36.50
N GLU A 132 -30.21 25.46 36.41
CA GLU A 132 -30.83 25.07 35.14
C GLU A 132 -31.29 26.32 34.37
N THR A 133 -31.07 26.31 33.06
CA THR A 133 -31.70 27.24 32.10
C THR A 133 -32.44 26.41 31.05
N PRO A 134 -33.66 26.80 30.63
CA PRO A 134 -34.43 26.07 29.64
C PRO A 134 -34.30 26.71 28.25
N ASN A 135 -33.47 26.13 27.38
CA ASN A 135 -33.62 26.05 25.91
C ASN A 135 -32.30 25.56 25.31
N ASP A 136 -32.25 24.32 24.84
CA ASP A 136 -31.68 24.05 23.53
C ASP A 136 -32.13 22.68 23.05
N ARG A 137 -32.92 22.65 21.97
CA ARG A 137 -33.42 21.43 21.34
C ARG A 137 -32.61 21.04 20.11
N ASP A 138 -31.41 21.60 19.94
CA ASP A 138 -30.49 21.24 18.85
C ASP A 138 -29.11 20.86 19.41
N GLN A 139 -29.06 19.96 20.40
CA GLN A 139 -27.79 19.36 20.80
C GLN A 139 -27.44 18.24 19.80
N PRO A 140 -26.35 18.36 19.01
CA PRO A 140 -25.91 17.27 18.13
C PRO A 140 -25.72 16.01 18.96
N THR A 141 -26.20 14.89 18.42
CA THR A 141 -26.18 13.59 19.09
C THR A 141 -24.74 13.25 19.54
N PRO A 142 -24.51 12.70 20.75
CA PRO A 142 -23.16 12.48 21.30
C PRO A 142 -22.21 11.66 20.42
N GLU A 143 -22.72 10.94 19.42
CA GLU A 143 -21.93 10.14 18.47
C GLU A 143 -21.09 11.02 17.50
N SER A 144 -21.52 12.24 17.21
CA SER A 144 -20.88 13.15 16.24
C SER A 144 -19.52 13.71 16.70
N GLN A 145 -19.25 13.73 18.02
CA GLN A 145 -18.08 14.42 18.58
C GLN A 145 -16.83 13.55 18.79
N THR A 146 -16.93 12.22 18.64
CA THR A 146 -15.76 11.34 18.80
C THR A 146 -14.93 11.27 17.50
N PRO A 147 -13.59 11.26 17.55
CA PRO A 147 -12.79 11.07 16.35
C PRO A 147 -13.20 9.80 15.60
N LEU A 148 -13.33 9.89 14.27
CA LEU A 148 -13.63 8.73 13.43
C LEU A 148 -12.48 7.73 13.53
N LYS A 149 -12.77 6.49 13.92
CA LYS A 149 -11.76 5.42 13.88
C LYS A 149 -11.81 4.76 12.50
N ILE A 150 -10.64 4.60 11.92
CA ILE A 150 -10.45 4.03 10.58
C ILE A 150 -9.51 2.85 10.72
N THR A 151 -9.86 1.71 10.12
CA THR A 151 -8.96 0.58 9.94
C THR A 151 -8.74 0.32 8.46
N ALA A 152 -7.52 -0.02 8.06
CA ALA A 152 -7.17 -0.30 6.68
C ALA A 152 -6.83 -1.79 6.47
N SER A 153 -7.25 -2.34 5.33
CA SER A 153 -6.91 -3.68 4.84
C SER A 153 -6.58 -3.62 3.34
N ALA A 154 -5.98 -4.68 2.79
CA ALA A 154 -5.62 -4.74 1.37
C ALA A 154 -5.68 -6.17 0.83
N SER A 155 -5.75 -6.29 -0.49
CA SER A 155 -5.63 -7.57 -1.21
C SER A 155 -4.24 -8.20 -1.10
N SER A 156 -3.21 -7.37 -1.07
CA SER A 156 -1.82 -7.77 -0.94
C SER A 156 -1.00 -6.71 -0.22
N VAL A 157 0.20 -7.10 0.20
CA VAL A 157 1.18 -6.24 0.86
C VAL A 157 2.56 -6.68 0.44
N ARG A 158 3.39 -5.74 -0.02
CA ARG A 158 4.80 -6.01 -0.28
C ARG A 158 5.50 -6.51 0.98
N MET A 159 6.35 -7.53 0.82
CA MET A 159 7.20 -7.98 1.91
C MET A 159 8.09 -6.83 2.43
N ALA A 160 8.24 -6.76 3.75
CA ALA A 160 9.10 -5.78 4.38
C ALA A 160 10.55 -5.92 3.87
N VAL A 161 11.20 -4.78 3.65
CA VAL A 161 12.61 -4.72 3.21
C VAL A 161 13.38 -3.85 4.19
N GLN A 162 14.43 -4.41 4.78
CA GLN A 162 15.19 -3.79 5.85
C GLN A 162 14.27 -3.38 7.02
N ALA A 163 14.24 -2.10 7.37
CA ALA A 163 13.40 -1.56 8.44
C ALA A 163 12.05 -0.99 7.93
N ASN A 164 11.76 -1.05 6.64
CA ASN A 164 10.52 -0.52 6.08
C ASN A 164 9.42 -1.59 6.07
N THR A 165 8.24 -1.21 6.55
CA THR A 165 7.00 -1.97 6.41
C THR A 165 6.09 -1.29 5.38
N TYR A 166 5.19 -2.06 4.78
CA TYR A 166 4.31 -1.58 3.71
C TYR A 166 2.83 -1.89 3.94
N TYR A 167 2.43 -2.00 5.21
CA TYR A 167 1.07 -2.38 5.59
C TYR A 167 0.04 -1.31 5.23
N PRO A 168 -1.24 -1.67 5.05
CA PRO A 168 -2.31 -0.71 4.77
C PRO A 168 -2.46 0.38 5.82
N SER A 169 -2.11 0.08 7.09
CA SER A 169 -2.10 1.06 8.17
C SER A 169 -1.20 2.26 7.93
N ASN A 170 -0.17 2.10 7.09
CA ASN A 170 0.74 3.20 6.76
C ASN A 170 0.05 4.31 5.97
N MET A 171 -1.10 4.07 5.33
CA MET A 171 -1.85 5.11 4.62
C MET A 171 -2.67 6.02 5.55
N ILE A 172 -2.80 5.66 6.82
CA ILE A 172 -3.63 6.38 7.81
C ILE A 172 -2.83 6.68 9.07
N ASP A 173 -1.49 6.66 8.98
CA ASP A 173 -0.60 6.86 10.12
C ASP A 173 -0.16 8.33 10.28
N GLY A 174 -0.52 9.20 9.33
CA GLY A 174 -0.20 10.62 9.34
C GLY A 174 1.25 10.91 8.90
N LYS A 175 1.97 9.94 8.33
CA LYS A 175 3.38 10.07 7.96
C LYS A 175 3.54 9.88 6.47
N GLY A 176 3.55 10.97 5.70
CA GLY A 176 3.77 10.91 4.24
C GLY A 176 5.08 10.26 3.76
N GLY A 177 6.02 9.92 4.66
CA GLY A 177 7.22 9.14 4.32
C GLY A 177 7.05 7.62 4.38
N THR A 178 5.92 7.12 4.87
CA THR A 178 5.52 5.69 4.84
C THR A 178 4.55 5.47 3.68
N ALA A 179 4.27 4.21 3.36
CA ALA A 179 3.30 3.85 2.33
C ALA A 179 2.77 2.44 2.53
N TRP A 180 1.56 2.20 2.04
CA TRP A 180 1.20 0.86 1.57
C TRP A 180 1.81 0.65 0.18
N ILE A 181 2.32 -0.57 -0.05
CA ILE A 181 2.78 -1.02 -1.36
C ILE A 181 2.13 -2.36 -1.61
N GLU A 182 1.53 -2.52 -2.79
CA GLU A 182 0.99 -3.81 -3.21
C GLU A 182 2.10 -4.88 -3.30
N GLY A 183 1.72 -6.16 -3.22
CA GLY A 183 2.66 -7.27 -3.09
C GLY A 183 2.58 -8.30 -4.20
N VAL A 184 1.98 -7.97 -5.35
CA VAL A 184 1.88 -8.88 -6.50
C VAL A 184 2.96 -8.57 -7.52
N ASP A 185 3.14 -9.47 -8.50
CA ASP A 185 4.07 -9.20 -9.59
C ASP A 185 3.48 -8.14 -10.54
N GLY A 186 4.27 -7.09 -10.82
CA GLY A 186 3.89 -6.02 -11.74
C GLY A 186 3.17 -4.86 -11.05
N PRO A 187 2.41 -4.03 -11.80
CA PRO A 187 1.85 -2.76 -11.31
C PRO A 187 0.69 -2.87 -10.30
N GLY A 188 0.28 -4.08 -9.92
CA GLY A 188 -0.87 -4.27 -9.03
C GLY A 188 -2.22 -3.79 -9.59
N ILE A 189 -2.45 -3.84 -10.90
CA ILE A 189 -3.79 -3.54 -11.46
C ILE A 189 -4.80 -4.56 -10.92
N GLY A 190 -5.93 -4.08 -10.40
CA GLY A 190 -6.95 -4.88 -9.73
C GLY A 190 -6.70 -5.13 -8.25
N GLU A 191 -5.51 -4.83 -7.74
CA GLU A 191 -5.25 -4.82 -6.30
C GLU A 191 -6.03 -3.69 -5.64
N TRP A 192 -6.36 -3.88 -4.37
CA TRP A 192 -7.23 -2.95 -3.65
C TRP A 192 -6.80 -2.73 -2.22
N VAL A 193 -7.14 -1.55 -1.73
CA VAL A 193 -7.11 -1.19 -0.32
C VAL A 193 -8.52 -0.83 0.14
N ARG A 194 -8.85 -1.17 1.38
CA ARG A 194 -10.16 -0.87 1.97
C ARG A 194 -9.99 -0.20 3.32
N PHE A 195 -10.75 0.85 3.53
CA PHE A 195 -10.84 1.62 4.76
C PHE A 195 -12.22 1.41 5.36
N ASP A 196 -12.28 0.85 6.56
CA ASP A 196 -13.51 0.61 7.30
C ASP A 196 -13.65 1.65 8.42
N PHE A 197 -14.84 2.22 8.52
CA PHE A 197 -15.21 3.24 9.51
C PHE A 197 -15.98 2.60 10.68
N ASP A 198 -15.68 3.05 11.90
CA ASP A 198 -16.36 2.54 13.11
C ASP A 198 -17.85 2.92 13.17
N ARG A 199 -18.25 3.93 12.41
CA ARG A 199 -19.64 4.34 12.19
C ARG A 199 -19.89 4.71 10.73
N GLU A 200 -21.16 4.83 10.37
CA GLU A 200 -21.53 5.36 9.06
C GLU A 200 -21.32 6.86 9.02
N ILE A 201 -20.75 7.35 7.91
CA ILE A 201 -20.46 8.77 7.70
C ILE A 201 -21.08 9.25 6.39
N ASN A 202 -21.28 10.56 6.26
CA ASN A 202 -21.56 11.20 4.99
C ASN A 202 -20.25 11.75 4.40
N LEU A 203 -19.60 10.95 3.55
CA LEU A 203 -18.32 11.25 2.92
C LEU A 203 -18.51 12.25 1.77
N HIS A 204 -17.64 13.26 1.71
CA HIS A 204 -17.64 14.28 0.65
C HIS A 204 -16.39 14.22 -0.23
N ARG A 205 -15.22 14.04 0.38
CA ARG A 205 -13.94 14.06 -0.35
C ARG A 205 -12.97 13.04 0.18
N ILE A 206 -12.10 12.58 -0.72
CA ILE A 206 -10.96 11.73 -0.38
C ILE A 206 -9.69 12.48 -0.74
N LEU A 207 -8.77 12.57 0.22
CA LEU A 207 -7.44 13.14 0.05
C LEU A 207 -6.46 11.98 -0.06
N ILE A 208 -5.64 11.93 -1.10
CA ILE A 208 -4.72 10.83 -1.37
C ILE A 208 -3.34 11.38 -1.74
N GLN A 209 -2.28 10.74 -1.26
CA GLN A 209 -0.92 10.89 -1.79
C GLN A 209 -0.64 9.71 -2.74
N PRO A 210 -0.82 9.89 -4.07
CA PRO A 210 -0.90 8.80 -5.05
C PRO A 210 0.48 8.27 -5.48
N GLY A 211 1.33 7.89 -4.53
CA GLY A 211 2.66 7.34 -4.78
C GLY A 211 3.43 7.13 -3.47
N TYR A 212 4.72 6.81 -3.56
CA TYR A 212 5.58 6.69 -2.37
C TYR A 212 6.32 7.99 -2.06
N PHE A 213 5.80 8.77 -1.11
CA PHE A 213 6.22 10.15 -0.84
C PHE A 213 7.49 10.26 0.03
N LYS A 214 8.22 9.15 0.25
CA LYS A 214 9.45 9.11 1.07
C LYS A 214 10.53 10.07 0.61
N SER A 215 10.71 10.21 -0.69
CA SER A 215 11.59 11.19 -1.33
C SER A 215 11.20 11.33 -2.80
N SER A 216 11.62 12.42 -3.45
CA SER A 216 11.39 12.61 -4.89
C SER A 216 11.99 11.49 -5.74
N TYR A 217 13.14 10.97 -5.31
CA TYR A 217 13.78 9.82 -5.97
C TYR A 217 12.90 8.56 -5.87
N ILE A 218 12.44 8.20 -4.67
CA ILE A 218 11.60 7.02 -4.47
C ILE A 218 10.23 7.18 -5.16
N TRP A 219 9.63 8.36 -5.10
CA TRP A 219 8.38 8.67 -5.78
C TRP A 219 8.48 8.48 -7.30
N ALA A 220 9.58 8.92 -7.92
CA ALA A 220 9.82 8.74 -9.35
C ALA A 220 10.11 7.27 -9.72
N GLN A 221 10.74 6.51 -8.82
CA GLN A 221 11.07 5.11 -9.05
C GLN A 221 9.86 4.19 -8.98
N ASN A 222 8.97 4.34 -8.00
CA ASN A 222 7.78 3.50 -7.88
C ASN A 222 6.68 3.92 -8.86
N ASN A 223 5.77 3.01 -9.15
CA ASN A 223 4.54 3.36 -9.84
C ASN A 223 3.68 4.28 -8.95
N ARG A 224 3.04 5.23 -9.61
CA ARG A 224 2.17 6.24 -8.99
C ARG A 224 0.75 6.00 -9.47
N LEU A 225 -0.24 6.18 -8.61
CA LEU A 225 -1.64 5.96 -9.02
C LEU A 225 -2.01 6.98 -10.10
N ALA A 226 -2.59 6.48 -11.20
CA ALA A 226 -3.20 7.33 -12.23
C ALA A 226 -4.72 7.30 -12.11
N THR A 227 -5.29 6.11 -11.94
CA THR A 227 -6.74 5.93 -11.79
C THR A 227 -7.04 4.84 -10.78
N VAL A 228 -8.03 5.09 -9.91
CA VAL A 228 -8.66 4.07 -9.08
C VAL A 228 -10.18 4.12 -9.23
N THR A 229 -10.84 2.98 -9.04
CA THR A 229 -12.28 2.96 -8.75
C THR A 229 -12.47 2.90 -7.23
N ALA A 230 -13.13 3.91 -6.69
CA ALA A 230 -13.60 3.95 -5.31
C ALA A 230 -14.99 3.33 -5.24
N GLU A 231 -15.14 2.28 -4.45
CA GLU A 231 -16.40 1.63 -4.14
C GLU A 231 -16.84 1.93 -2.70
N PHE A 232 -18.14 1.99 -2.47
CA PHE A 232 -18.74 2.41 -1.20
C PHE A 232 -19.74 1.38 -0.67
N SER A 233 -20.06 1.46 0.62
CA SER A 233 -20.96 0.49 1.27
C SER A 233 -22.41 0.59 0.85
N ASP A 234 -22.83 1.70 0.26
CA ASP A 234 -24.16 1.88 -0.35
C ASP A 234 -24.28 1.17 -1.71
N GLY A 235 -23.19 0.56 -2.20
CA GLY A 235 -23.10 -0.12 -3.49
C GLY A 235 -22.75 0.80 -4.66
N SER A 236 -22.58 2.10 -4.43
CA SER A 236 -22.15 3.03 -5.46
C SER A 236 -20.64 2.97 -5.72
N SER A 237 -20.20 3.58 -6.83
CA SER A 237 -18.77 3.71 -7.14
C SER A 237 -18.46 5.04 -7.83
N ARG A 238 -17.21 5.48 -7.74
CA ARG A 238 -16.67 6.67 -8.39
C ARG A 238 -15.28 6.37 -8.95
N LYS A 239 -15.03 6.78 -10.18
CA LYS A 239 -13.67 6.75 -10.75
C LYS A 239 -12.92 7.99 -10.29
N LEU A 240 -11.76 7.81 -9.68
CA LEU A 240 -10.89 8.90 -9.23
C LEU A 240 -9.65 8.90 -10.11
N ASN A 241 -9.35 10.06 -10.71
CA ASN A 241 -8.18 10.26 -11.54
C ASN A 241 -7.19 11.15 -10.80
N PHE A 242 -5.89 10.90 -10.97
CA PHE A 242 -4.82 11.64 -10.33
C PHE A 242 -3.86 12.22 -11.37
N ASP A 243 -3.39 13.43 -11.12
CA ASP A 243 -2.29 14.02 -11.86
C ASP A 243 -0.96 13.33 -11.50
N ASP A 244 -0.03 13.22 -12.45
CA ASP A 244 1.33 12.68 -12.18
C ASP A 244 2.21 13.73 -11.48
N ARG A 245 1.85 14.09 -10.24
CA ARG A 245 2.53 15.11 -9.42
C ARG A 245 2.72 14.61 -7.99
N MET A 246 3.90 14.87 -7.42
CA MET A 246 4.25 14.52 -6.04
C MET A 246 3.58 15.46 -5.03
N GLU A 247 2.24 15.45 -4.99
CA GLU A 247 1.43 16.24 -4.07
C GLU A 247 0.20 15.45 -3.61
N GLY A 248 -0.33 15.81 -2.44
CA GLY A 248 -1.61 15.30 -1.99
C GLY A 248 -2.74 15.86 -2.86
N GLN A 249 -3.57 14.98 -3.40
CA GLN A 249 -4.68 15.34 -4.28
C GLN A 249 -6.00 15.08 -3.57
N LYS A 250 -6.89 16.08 -3.63
CA LYS A 250 -8.21 16.05 -3.01
C LYS A 250 -9.25 15.85 -4.11
N ILE A 251 -9.98 14.76 -4.05
CA ILE A 251 -11.01 14.39 -5.04
C ILE A 251 -12.38 14.44 -4.38
N ASP A 252 -13.32 15.14 -5.01
CA ASP A 252 -14.72 15.20 -4.60
C ASP A 252 -15.46 13.94 -5.06
N VAL A 253 -16.19 13.29 -4.15
CA VAL A 253 -16.98 12.09 -4.45
C VAL A 253 -18.49 12.36 -4.42
N GLY A 254 -18.90 13.61 -4.16
CA GLY A 254 -20.25 14.01 -3.80
C GLY A 254 -20.59 13.60 -2.37
N SER A 255 -21.88 13.63 -2.01
CA SER A 255 -22.35 13.20 -0.69
C SER A 255 -22.68 11.71 -0.72
N ILE A 256 -21.83 10.88 -0.11
CA ILE A 256 -21.99 9.42 -0.07
C ILE A 256 -22.10 8.94 1.38
N ARG A 257 -23.24 8.35 1.72
CA ARG A 257 -23.45 7.71 3.02
C ARG A 257 -22.80 6.33 3.02
N THR A 258 -21.72 6.14 3.79
CA THR A 258 -20.93 4.92 3.73
C THR A 258 -20.29 4.52 5.06
N ARG A 259 -20.06 3.22 5.24
CA ARG A 259 -19.28 2.61 6.33
C ARG A 259 -17.88 2.17 5.89
N TRP A 260 -17.60 2.12 4.60
CA TRP A 260 -16.29 1.74 4.09
C TRP A 260 -16.03 2.34 2.70
N VAL A 261 -14.75 2.50 2.37
CA VAL A 261 -14.30 2.87 1.02
C VAL A 261 -13.29 1.83 0.57
N ARG A 262 -13.48 1.24 -0.61
CA ARG A 262 -12.49 0.37 -1.26
C ARG A 262 -11.94 1.06 -2.49
N LEU A 263 -10.63 1.26 -2.56
CA LEU A 263 -9.94 1.80 -3.73
C LEU A 263 -9.32 0.63 -4.50
N VAL A 264 -9.75 0.43 -5.74
CA VAL A 264 -9.22 -0.60 -6.65
C VAL A 264 -8.34 0.07 -7.70
N ILE A 265 -7.10 -0.39 -7.86
CA ILE A 265 -6.15 0.17 -8.82
C ILE A 265 -6.60 -0.16 -10.25
N GLU A 266 -6.86 0.86 -11.07
CA GLU A 266 -7.21 0.68 -12.48
C GLU A 266 -6.03 0.95 -13.42
N SER A 267 -5.23 1.99 -13.14
CA SER A 267 -4.07 2.36 -13.94
C SER A 267 -3.03 3.12 -13.13
N VAL A 268 -1.80 3.11 -13.61
CA VAL A 268 -0.65 3.74 -12.95
C VAL A 268 0.18 4.57 -13.93
N TYR A 269 0.89 5.56 -13.42
CA TYR A 269 2.06 6.13 -14.10
C TYR A 269 3.27 5.27 -13.76
N TYR A 270 3.94 4.75 -14.78
CA TYR A 270 5.03 3.80 -14.59
C TYR A 270 6.30 4.46 -14.06
N GLY A 271 6.88 3.84 -13.03
CA GLY A 271 8.24 4.08 -12.58
C GLY A 271 9.22 3.02 -13.13
N THR A 272 10.42 2.99 -12.58
CA THR A 272 11.41 1.94 -12.86
C THR A 272 11.23 0.69 -12.00
N ASP A 273 10.64 0.87 -10.81
CA ASP A 273 10.20 -0.19 -9.92
C ASP A 273 8.74 -0.51 -10.27
N PRO A 274 8.40 -1.79 -10.53
CA PRO A 274 7.05 -2.16 -10.92
C PRO A 274 6.01 -2.02 -9.81
N ASP A 275 6.40 -1.80 -8.55
CA ASP A 275 5.41 -1.78 -7.47
C ASP A 275 4.66 -0.45 -7.40
N THR A 276 3.36 -0.53 -7.08
CA THR A 276 2.51 0.64 -6.85
C THR A 276 2.34 0.97 -5.38
N ALA A 277 2.49 2.26 -5.05
CA ALA A 277 2.45 2.74 -3.68
C ALA A 277 1.37 3.81 -3.44
N ILE A 278 0.84 3.84 -2.22
CA ILE A 278 -0.02 4.90 -1.70
C ILE A 278 0.52 5.32 -0.34
N SER A 279 0.92 6.58 -0.21
CA SER A 279 1.54 7.07 1.02
C SER A 279 0.52 7.40 2.11
N GLU A 280 -0.53 8.14 1.77
CA GLU A 280 -1.51 8.61 2.74
C GLU A 280 -2.90 8.70 2.09
N VAL A 281 -3.94 8.43 2.88
CA VAL A 281 -5.34 8.58 2.54
C VAL A 281 -6.08 9.18 3.73
N ALA A 282 -6.83 10.25 3.49
CA ALA A 282 -7.71 10.87 4.47
C ALA A 282 -9.09 11.12 3.87
N PHE A 283 -10.08 11.23 4.74
CA PHE A 283 -11.47 11.39 4.36
C PHE A 283 -12.00 12.71 4.91
N GLU A 284 -12.83 13.40 4.14
CA GLU A 284 -13.54 14.62 4.57
C GLU A 284 -15.03 14.29 4.59
N TRP A 285 -15.66 14.37 5.76
CA TRP A 285 -17.06 13.97 5.99
C TRP A 285 -17.80 15.01 6.84
N GLU A 286 -19.13 15.02 6.78
CA GLU A 286 -19.95 15.85 7.69
C GLU A 286 -19.88 15.33 9.14
N PRO A 287 -19.82 16.23 10.16
CA PRO A 287 -19.87 15.84 11.57
C PRO A 287 -21.12 15.03 11.94
#